data_AF-A0A923V5X9-F1
#
_entry.id   AF-A0A923V5X9-F1
#
_cell.length_a   1.000
_cell.length_b   1.000
_cell.length_c   1.000
_cell.angle_alpha   90.00
_cell.angle_beta   90.00
_cell.angle_gamma   90.00
#
_symmetry.space_group_name_H-M   'P 1'
#
loop_
_entity.id
_entity.type
_entity.pdbx_description
1 polymer ?
#
loop_
_entity_poly.entity_id
_entity_poly.type
_entity_poly.pdbx_seq_one_letter_code
_entity_poly.pdbx_strand_id
1 'polypeptide(L)'
;MAKLIFLFFSLLFTSILVQGQVKIHSHNDYTHQKPFYDAVKNKAFSIEADIFVVGDSLFVAHSKAEIKHGNTLKKMYLAPIEILSKTDEFYSFQLMIDVKDRWGLTYPVLLKALKPYQQLFVKGRKKVTIAISGSRPAASTFHNYPVFFNFDGLPNVVYTPENLKRVTMISDNFETYSKWNGVGEISA
;
A
#
# COMPACT_ATOMS: atom_id res chain seq x y z
N MET A 1 -39.37 -48.49 -37.64
CA MET A 1 -38.04 -48.27 -37.04
C MET A 1 -37.82 -46.76 -36.92
N ALA A 2 -38.12 -46.19 -35.75
CA ALA A 2 -38.02 -44.74 -35.53
C ALA A 2 -36.56 -44.37 -35.23
N LYS A 3 -36.00 -43.44 -36.03
CA LYS A 3 -34.66 -42.89 -35.82
C LYS A 3 -34.68 -41.96 -34.61
N LEU A 4 -34.06 -42.42 -33.53
CA LEU A 4 -33.82 -41.64 -32.31
C LEU A 4 -32.77 -40.56 -32.63
N ILE A 5 -33.22 -39.30 -32.77
CA ILE A 5 -32.33 -38.14 -32.92
C ILE A 5 -31.69 -37.90 -31.55
N PHE A 6 -30.42 -38.27 -31.40
CA PHE A 6 -29.62 -37.91 -30.24
C PHE A 6 -29.31 -36.40 -30.30
N LEU A 7 -30.02 -35.62 -29.48
CA LEU A 7 -29.71 -34.21 -29.26
C LEU A 7 -28.47 -34.14 -28.35
N PHE A 8 -27.29 -33.96 -28.94
CA PHE A 8 -26.05 -33.71 -28.19
C PHE A 8 -26.06 -32.27 -27.68
N PHE A 9 -26.57 -32.05 -26.47
CA PHE A 9 -26.50 -30.75 -25.81
C PHE A 9 -25.06 -30.54 -25.32
N SER A 10 -24.25 -29.89 -26.17
CA SER A 10 -22.91 -29.41 -25.79
C SER A 10 -23.06 -28.32 -24.73
N LEU A 11 -22.92 -28.69 -23.45
CA LEU A 11 -22.69 -27.72 -22.37
C LEU A 11 -21.29 -27.14 -22.55
N LEU A 12 -21.19 -25.98 -23.22
CA LEU A 12 -20.01 -25.13 -23.14
C LEU A 12 -19.92 -24.58 -21.71
N PHE A 13 -19.18 -25.28 -20.86
CA PHE A 13 -18.66 -24.70 -19.63
C PHE A 13 -17.62 -23.64 -20.02
N THR A 14 -18.05 -22.39 -20.14
CA THR A 14 -17.13 -21.25 -20.12
C THR A 14 -16.60 -21.12 -18.69
N SER A 15 -15.45 -21.73 -18.43
CA SER A 15 -14.66 -21.42 -17.24
C SER A 15 -14.18 -19.98 -17.35
N ILE A 16 -14.90 -19.06 -16.71
CA ILE A 16 -14.37 -17.72 -16.43
C ILE A 16 -13.17 -17.95 -15.52
N LEU A 17 -11.96 -17.85 -16.07
CA LEU A 17 -10.76 -17.75 -15.26
C LEU A 17 -10.83 -16.41 -14.52
N VAL A 18 -11.37 -16.43 -13.31
CA VAL A 18 -11.24 -15.33 -12.35
C VAL A 18 -9.78 -15.36 -11.89
N GLN A 19 -8.90 -14.75 -12.68
CA GLN A 19 -7.52 -14.55 -12.25
C GLN A 19 -7.51 -13.35 -11.29
N GLY A 20 -7.46 -13.65 -9.99
CA GLY A 20 -7.29 -12.62 -8.98
C GLY A 20 -6.02 -11.81 -9.24
N GLN A 21 -6.07 -10.50 -9.03
CA GLN A 21 -4.89 -9.65 -9.16
C GLN A 21 -3.81 -10.14 -8.19
N VAL A 22 -2.63 -10.49 -8.71
CA VAL A 22 -1.46 -10.77 -7.87
C VAL A 22 -1.05 -9.47 -7.20
N LYS A 23 -1.15 -9.43 -5.87
CA LYS A 23 -0.79 -8.25 -5.06
C LYS A 23 0.67 -8.34 -4.64
N ILE A 24 1.53 -7.67 -5.38
CA ILE A 24 2.96 -7.57 -5.06
C ILE A 24 3.19 -6.36 -4.15
N HIS A 25 3.97 -6.53 -3.09
CA HIS A 25 4.42 -5.46 -2.22
C HIS A 25 5.91 -5.19 -2.43
N SER A 26 6.27 -3.97 -2.84
CA SER A 26 7.67 -3.50 -2.89
C SER A 26 8.07 -3.04 -1.50
N HIS A 27 8.51 -3.98 -0.68
CA HIS A 27 8.96 -3.75 0.70
C HIS A 27 10.29 -3.00 0.70
N ASN A 28 10.42 -1.98 1.55
CA ASN A 28 11.61 -1.10 1.60
C ASN A 28 12.10 -0.61 0.23
N ASP A 29 11.18 -0.19 -0.64
CA ASP A 29 11.46 0.14 -2.05
C ASP A 29 12.62 1.13 -2.26
N TYR A 30 12.87 2.00 -1.28
CA TYR A 30 13.96 2.97 -1.27
C TYR A 30 15.38 2.36 -1.20
N THR A 31 15.51 1.06 -0.94
CA THR A 31 16.80 0.35 -0.97
C THR A 31 17.16 -0.17 -2.38
N HIS A 32 16.23 -0.11 -3.33
CA HIS A 32 16.46 -0.53 -4.71
C HIS A 32 17.35 0.46 -5.48
N GLN A 33 17.90 0.01 -6.63
CA GLN A 33 18.76 0.85 -7.47
C GLN A 33 18.00 2.03 -8.08
N LYS A 34 16.73 1.82 -8.50
CA LYS A 34 15.84 2.86 -9.01
C LYS A 34 14.51 2.81 -8.26
N PRO A 35 14.47 3.37 -7.02
CA PRO A 35 13.26 3.42 -6.21
C PRO A 35 12.09 4.04 -6.98
N PHE A 36 10.88 3.64 -6.62
CA PHE A 36 9.60 3.97 -7.25
C PHE A 36 9.45 3.46 -8.69
N TYR A 37 10.41 3.72 -9.57
CA TYR A 37 10.35 3.35 -10.98
C TYR A 37 10.41 1.84 -11.19
N ASP A 38 11.24 1.12 -10.44
CA ASP A 38 11.27 -0.35 -10.53
C ASP A 38 9.95 -0.97 -10.04
N ALA A 39 9.37 -0.45 -8.96
CA ALA A 39 8.07 -0.90 -8.47
C ALA A 39 6.93 -0.62 -9.49
N VAL A 40 6.91 0.57 -10.08
CA VAL A 40 5.92 0.97 -11.09
C VAL A 40 6.07 0.14 -12.37
N LYS A 41 7.31 -0.10 -12.81
CA LYS A 41 7.60 -0.96 -13.97
C LYS A 41 7.06 -2.38 -13.78
N ASN A 42 7.18 -2.90 -12.55
CA ASN A 42 6.68 -4.22 -12.19
C ASN A 42 5.20 -4.22 -11.75
N LYS A 43 4.49 -3.09 -11.88
CA LYS A 43 3.09 -2.91 -11.49
C LYS A 43 2.81 -3.38 -10.04
N ALA A 44 3.73 -3.07 -9.12
CA ALA A 44 3.56 -3.36 -7.70
C ALA A 44 2.23 -2.81 -7.18
N PHE A 45 1.50 -3.64 -6.43
CA PHE A 45 0.22 -3.25 -5.85
C PHE A 45 0.40 -2.30 -4.67
N SER A 46 1.44 -2.50 -3.87
CA SER A 46 1.78 -1.67 -2.72
C SER A 46 3.27 -1.35 -2.74
N ILE A 47 3.64 -0.11 -2.43
CA ILE A 47 5.01 0.40 -2.37
C ILE A 47 5.23 0.98 -0.97
N GLU A 48 6.27 0.54 -0.27
CA GLU A 48 6.58 1.00 1.07
C GLU A 48 7.58 2.15 1.11
N ALA A 49 7.34 3.11 1.99
CA ALA A 49 8.28 4.15 2.37
C ALA A 49 8.33 4.30 3.90
N ASP A 50 9.47 3.92 4.48
CA ASP A 50 9.78 4.16 5.89
C ASP A 50 10.14 5.62 6.10
N ILE A 51 9.43 6.34 6.97
CA ILE A 51 9.64 7.78 7.16
C ILE A 51 10.08 8.19 8.57
N PHE A 52 10.99 9.15 8.60
CA PHE A 52 11.44 9.88 9.78
C PHE A 52 11.19 11.38 9.63
N VAL A 53 10.90 12.05 10.75
CA VAL A 53 10.79 13.50 10.81
C VAL A 53 12.19 14.10 11.03
N VAL A 54 12.60 15.01 10.14
CA VAL A 54 13.83 15.80 10.31
C VAL A 54 13.49 17.26 10.02
N GLY A 55 13.40 18.05 11.08
CA GLY A 55 12.88 19.42 11.00
C GLY A 55 11.46 19.43 10.42
N ASP A 56 11.26 20.21 9.36
CA ASP A 56 9.97 20.35 8.68
C ASP A 56 9.78 19.38 7.49
N SER A 57 10.61 18.34 7.39
CA SER A 57 10.62 17.40 6.27
C SER A 57 10.51 15.95 6.70
N LEU A 58 10.05 15.11 5.77
CA LEU A 58 9.98 13.66 5.93
C LEU A 58 11.06 13.00 5.07
N PHE A 59 12.00 12.33 5.74
CA PHE A 59 13.08 11.58 5.10
C PHE A 59 12.72 10.10 5.03
N VAL A 60 13.15 9.45 3.95
CA VAL A 60 12.93 8.03 3.72
C VAL A 60 14.20 7.26 4.06
N ALA A 61 14.11 6.35 5.03
CA ALA A 61 15.19 5.46 5.44
C ALA A 61 14.65 4.38 6.38
N HIS A 62 15.34 3.24 6.48
CA HIS A 62 14.98 2.18 7.43
C HIS A 62 15.29 2.57 8.89
N SER A 63 16.46 3.17 9.10
CA SER A 63 16.89 3.69 10.39
C SER A 63 17.38 5.15 10.29
N LYS A 64 17.46 5.83 11.45
CA LYS A 64 17.97 7.23 11.52
C LYS A 64 19.41 7.36 11.02
N ALA A 65 20.23 6.32 11.19
CA ALA A 65 21.63 6.32 10.73
C ALA A 65 21.75 6.28 9.20
N GLU A 66 20.72 5.83 8.49
CA GLU A 66 20.70 5.69 7.04
C GLU A 66 20.09 6.91 6.32
N ILE A 67 19.70 7.95 7.07
CA ILE A 67 19.14 9.17 6.50
C ILE A 67 20.18 9.84 5.60
N LYS A 68 19.84 9.94 4.31
CA LYS A 68 20.66 10.61 3.28
C LYS A 68 20.04 11.95 2.92
N HIS A 69 20.88 12.98 2.81
CA HIS A 69 20.43 14.29 2.40
C HIS A 69 19.71 14.23 1.03
N GLY A 70 18.52 14.82 0.96
CA GLY A 70 17.71 14.85 -0.26
C GLY A 70 16.80 13.64 -0.48
N ASN A 71 16.94 12.53 0.27
CA ASN A 71 16.04 11.37 0.20
C ASN A 71 14.73 11.64 0.97
N THR A 72 13.96 12.63 0.51
CA THR A 72 12.68 12.99 1.14
C THR A 72 11.52 12.24 0.50
N LEU A 73 10.45 12.02 1.27
CA LEU A 73 9.20 11.40 0.78
C LEU A 73 8.68 12.12 -0.48
N LYS A 74 8.79 13.46 -0.49
CA LYS A 74 8.41 14.28 -1.64
C LYS A 74 9.23 13.94 -2.88
N LYS A 75 10.56 13.91 -2.76
CA LYS A 75 11.46 13.70 -3.90
C LYS A 75 11.40 12.26 -4.41
N MET A 76 11.33 11.29 -3.50
CA MET A 76 11.40 9.87 -3.83
C MET A 76 10.07 9.30 -4.31
N TYR A 77 8.93 9.83 -3.82
CA TYR A 77 7.61 9.26 -4.13
C TYR A 77 6.62 10.30 -4.63
N LEU A 78 6.31 11.35 -3.88
CA LEU A 78 5.15 12.21 -4.23
C LEU A 78 5.30 12.94 -5.57
N ALA A 79 6.46 13.53 -5.84
CA ALA A 79 6.73 14.18 -7.12
C ALA A 79 6.78 13.18 -8.30
N PRO A 80 7.46 12.02 -8.18
CA PRO A 80 7.37 10.96 -9.19
C PRO A 80 5.94 10.45 -9.45
N ILE A 81 5.12 10.31 -8.41
CA ILE A 81 3.70 9.90 -8.54
C ILE A 81 2.91 10.97 -9.31
N GLU A 82 3.11 12.24 -9.00
CA GLU A 82 2.46 13.33 -9.74
C GLU A 82 2.84 13.33 -11.22
N ILE A 83 4.10 13.06 -11.55
CA ILE A 83 4.55 12.92 -12.94
C ILE A 83 3.88 11.70 -13.60
N LEU A 84 3.91 10.53 -12.94
CA LEU A 84 3.29 9.31 -13.43
C LEU A 84 1.79 9.50 -13.68
N SER A 85 1.10 10.25 -12.83
CA SER A 85 -0.36 10.49 -12.93
C SER A 85 -0.81 11.16 -14.23
N LYS A 86 0.14 11.78 -14.95
CA LYS A 86 -0.08 12.50 -16.21
C LYS A 86 0.20 11.63 -17.44
N THR A 87 0.52 10.35 -17.25
CA THR A 87 0.87 9.42 -18.33
C THR A 87 -0.10 8.23 -18.38
N ASP A 88 -0.12 7.52 -19.51
CA ASP A 88 -0.96 6.33 -19.68
C ASP A 88 -0.49 5.13 -18.83
N GLU A 89 0.74 5.18 -18.33
CA GLU A 89 1.35 4.20 -17.43
C GLU A 89 0.73 4.22 -16.02
N PHE A 90 0.05 5.32 -15.66
CA PHE A 90 -0.55 5.45 -14.33
C PHE A 90 -1.52 4.30 -14.07
N TYR A 91 -1.50 3.77 -12.86
CA TYR A 91 -2.40 2.72 -12.40
C TYR A 91 -2.70 2.92 -10.91
N SER A 92 -3.70 2.21 -10.40
CA SER A 92 -4.01 2.27 -8.98
C SER A 92 -3.03 1.40 -8.20
N PHE A 93 -2.40 1.97 -7.18
CA PHE A 93 -1.55 1.26 -6.22
C PHE A 93 -1.66 1.91 -4.83
N GLN A 94 -1.14 1.22 -3.82
CA GLN A 94 -1.01 1.73 -2.47
C GLN A 94 0.39 2.28 -2.24
N LEU A 95 0.50 3.48 -1.69
CA LEU A 95 1.73 3.96 -1.05
C LEU A 95 1.57 3.72 0.46
N MET A 96 2.25 2.69 0.96
CA MET A 96 2.32 2.40 2.38
C MET A 96 3.40 3.28 3.00
N ILE A 97 2.99 4.17 3.90
CA ILE A 97 3.88 5.05 4.64
C ILE A 97 4.05 4.43 6.01
N ASP A 98 5.20 3.79 6.24
CA ASP A 98 5.54 3.25 7.54
C ASP A 98 6.19 4.35 8.39
N VAL A 99 5.50 4.74 9.45
CA VAL A 99 5.89 5.83 10.32
C VAL A 99 6.80 5.30 11.43
N LYS A 100 8.11 5.61 11.34
CA LYS A 100 9.11 5.14 12.31
C LYS A 100 9.26 6.02 13.55
N ASP A 101 8.87 7.29 13.48
CA ASP A 101 8.78 8.19 14.65
C ASP A 101 7.38 8.16 15.29
N ARG A 102 7.15 8.91 16.37
CA ARG A 102 5.83 8.97 17.02
C ARG A 102 4.78 9.63 16.11
N TRP A 103 3.61 9.00 15.94
CA TRP A 103 2.50 9.55 15.13
C TRP A 103 2.18 11.02 15.40
N GLY A 104 2.11 11.43 16.67
CA GLY A 104 1.80 12.83 17.03
C GLY A 104 2.83 13.85 16.52
N LEU A 105 4.09 13.44 16.34
CA LEU A 105 5.15 14.27 15.75
C LEU A 105 5.09 14.24 14.22
N THR A 106 4.83 13.06 13.65
CA THR A 106 4.85 12.86 12.19
C THR A 106 3.62 13.42 11.50
N TYR A 107 2.43 13.28 12.09
CA TYR A 107 1.17 13.61 11.44
C TYR A 107 1.09 15.05 10.91
N PRO A 108 1.44 16.10 11.67
CA PRO A 108 1.38 17.47 11.16
C PRO A 108 2.28 17.68 9.93
N VAL A 109 3.49 17.11 9.94
CA VAL A 109 4.46 17.21 8.84
C VAL A 109 3.98 16.41 7.63
N LEU A 110 3.45 15.21 7.86
CA LEU A 110 2.91 14.34 6.83
C LEU A 110 1.67 14.93 6.16
N LEU A 111 0.74 15.48 6.94
CA LEU A 111 -0.43 16.17 6.41
C LEU A 111 -0.01 17.34 5.51
N LYS A 112 0.96 18.16 5.96
CA LYS A 112 1.50 19.27 5.17
C LYS A 112 2.13 18.78 3.86
N ALA A 113 2.86 17.66 3.89
CA ALA A 113 3.51 17.08 2.72
C ALA A 113 2.51 16.49 1.71
N LEU A 114 1.45 15.82 2.17
CA LEU A 114 0.48 15.14 1.31
C LEU A 114 -0.61 16.06 0.75
N LYS A 115 -0.99 17.12 1.48
CA LYS A 115 -2.12 17.99 1.11
C LYS A 115 -2.03 18.60 -0.31
N PRO A 116 -0.85 19.04 -0.81
CA PRO A 116 -0.72 19.50 -2.20
C PRO A 116 -1.07 18.43 -3.24
N TYR A 117 -0.86 17.15 -2.90
CA TYR A 117 -1.06 16.00 -3.79
C TYR A 117 -2.43 15.32 -3.62
N GLN A 118 -3.32 15.86 -2.78
CA GLN A 118 -4.58 15.21 -2.37
C GLN A 118 -5.46 14.73 -3.54
N GLN A 119 -5.41 15.40 -4.69
CA GLN A 119 -6.20 15.03 -5.87
C GLN A 119 -5.82 13.64 -6.41
N LEU A 120 -4.55 13.24 -6.25
CA LEU A 120 -4.03 11.92 -6.65
C LEU A 120 -4.61 10.77 -5.80
N PHE A 121 -5.17 11.10 -4.63
CA PHE A 121 -5.63 10.12 -3.65
C PHE A 121 -7.14 9.97 -3.59
N VAL A 122 -7.89 11.01 -3.98
CA VAL A 122 -9.35 11.06 -3.79
C VAL A 122 -10.16 11.08 -5.08
N LYS A 123 -9.55 11.42 -6.23
CA LYS A 123 -10.27 11.58 -7.51
C LYS A 123 -9.77 10.61 -8.57
N GLY A 124 -10.63 10.38 -9.56
CA GLY A 124 -10.29 9.64 -10.77
C GLY A 124 -10.61 8.14 -10.69
N ARG A 125 -10.63 7.51 -11.87
CA ARG A 125 -10.75 6.05 -11.99
C ARG A 125 -9.52 5.32 -11.47
N LYS A 126 -8.35 5.93 -11.64
CA LYS A 126 -7.05 5.49 -11.12
C LYS A 126 -6.61 6.47 -10.03
N LYS A 127 -6.13 5.95 -8.91
CA LYS A 127 -5.71 6.75 -7.75
C LYS A 127 -4.67 6.02 -6.91
N VAL A 128 -3.90 6.77 -6.13
CA VAL A 128 -2.98 6.21 -5.14
C VAL A 128 -3.67 6.16 -3.78
N THR A 129 -3.70 4.99 -3.17
CA THR A 129 -4.20 4.82 -1.80
C THR A 129 -3.07 5.10 -0.82
N ILE A 130 -3.20 6.10 0.05
CA ILE A 130 -2.26 6.30 1.17
C ILE A 130 -2.67 5.39 2.32
N ALA A 131 -1.76 4.51 2.75
CA ALA A 131 -1.94 3.63 3.90
C ALA A 131 -0.87 3.92 4.96
N ILE A 132 -1.28 4.28 6.17
CA ILE A 132 -0.36 4.54 7.28
C ILE A 132 -0.12 3.26 8.07
N SER A 133 1.14 2.84 8.17
CA SER A 133 1.61 1.75 9.01
C SER A 133 2.64 2.25 10.04
N GLY A 134 3.17 1.34 10.86
CA GLY A 134 4.07 1.66 11.98
C GLY A 134 3.36 2.43 13.08
N SER A 135 3.95 3.56 13.51
CA SER A 135 3.32 4.45 14.48
C SER A 135 2.10 5.14 13.88
N ARG A 136 0.93 4.76 14.40
CA ARG A 136 -0.39 5.18 13.92
C ARG A 136 -1.27 5.61 15.09
N PRO A 137 -2.35 6.37 14.85
CA PRO A 137 -3.26 6.76 15.92
C PRO A 137 -4.07 5.57 16.41
N ALA A 138 -4.80 5.75 17.52
CA ALA A 138 -5.75 4.74 17.99
C ALA A 138 -6.80 4.45 16.90
N ALA A 139 -7.08 3.17 16.66
CA ALA A 139 -8.03 2.70 15.64
C ALA A 139 -9.43 3.32 15.77
N SER A 140 -9.85 3.62 17.01
CA SER A 140 -11.10 4.31 17.31
C SER A 140 -11.20 5.70 16.69
N THR A 141 -10.08 6.32 16.30
CA THR A 141 -10.00 7.70 15.80
C THR A 141 -9.78 7.81 14.29
N PHE A 142 -9.72 6.70 13.54
CA PHE A 142 -9.39 6.73 12.11
C PHE A 142 -10.33 7.60 11.27
N HIS A 143 -11.61 7.67 11.63
CA HIS A 143 -12.60 8.53 10.97
C HIS A 143 -12.31 10.05 11.10
N ASN A 144 -11.55 10.47 12.12
CA ASN A 144 -11.25 11.89 12.37
C ASN A 144 -10.17 12.47 11.43
N TYR A 145 -9.46 11.63 10.67
CA TYR A 145 -8.40 12.05 9.76
C TYR A 145 -8.97 12.41 8.38
N PRO A 146 -8.25 13.19 7.54
CA PRO A 146 -8.71 13.48 6.18
C PRO A 146 -9.01 12.22 5.38
N VAL A 147 -9.99 12.28 4.47
CA VAL A 147 -10.53 11.11 3.76
C VAL A 147 -9.50 10.29 2.97
N PHE A 148 -8.38 10.90 2.58
CA PHE A 148 -7.31 10.21 1.86
C PHE A 148 -6.35 9.44 2.77
N PHE A 149 -6.43 9.62 4.09
CA PHE A 149 -5.71 8.78 5.05
C PHE A 149 -6.48 7.49 5.27
N ASN A 150 -5.85 6.39 4.86
CA ASN A 150 -6.23 5.04 5.27
C ASN A 150 -5.12 4.47 6.14
N PHE A 151 -5.40 3.36 6.82
CA PHE A 151 -4.55 2.82 7.86
C PHE A 151 -4.36 1.33 7.66
N ASP A 152 -3.18 0.88 8.03
CA ASP A 152 -2.91 -0.52 8.32
C ASP A 152 -3.51 -0.88 9.69
N GLY A 153 -4.33 -1.92 9.71
CA GLY A 153 -5.00 -2.43 10.88
C GLY A 153 -4.18 -3.49 11.63
N LEU A 154 -4.77 -4.03 12.70
CA LEU A 154 -4.22 -5.08 13.53
C LEU A 154 -5.24 -6.22 13.65
N PRO A 155 -4.82 -7.49 13.64
CA PRO A 155 -5.73 -8.63 13.65
C PRO A 155 -6.57 -8.72 14.93
N ASN A 156 -6.03 -8.23 16.05
CA ASN A 156 -6.67 -8.34 17.37
C ASN A 156 -7.43 -7.07 17.79
N VAL A 157 -7.84 -6.24 16.82
CA VAL A 157 -8.59 -4.99 17.07
C VAL A 157 -9.97 -5.08 16.46
N VAL A 158 -10.99 -4.73 17.25
CA VAL A 158 -12.37 -4.61 16.78
C VAL A 158 -12.62 -3.21 16.26
N TYR A 159 -12.98 -3.10 14.98
CA TYR A 159 -13.27 -1.83 14.31
C TYR A 159 -14.76 -1.55 14.28
N THR A 160 -15.17 -0.30 14.54
CA THR A 160 -16.51 0.16 14.16
C THR A 160 -16.65 0.15 12.63
N PRO A 161 -17.86 0.02 12.06
CA PRO A 161 -18.04 0.05 10.61
C PRO A 161 -17.46 1.29 9.93
N GLU A 162 -17.45 2.45 10.62
CA GLU A 162 -16.87 3.69 10.11
C GLU A 162 -15.34 3.63 10.07
N ASN A 163 -14.70 3.16 11.15
CA ASN A 163 -13.25 3.03 11.21
C ASN A 163 -12.74 1.91 10.29
N LEU A 164 -13.49 0.82 10.11
CA LEU A 164 -13.13 -0.28 9.21
C LEU A 164 -13.04 0.18 7.75
N LYS A 165 -13.89 1.13 7.32
CA LYS A 165 -13.80 1.74 5.98
C LYS A 165 -12.48 2.47 5.72
N ARG A 166 -11.72 2.79 6.77
CA ARG A 166 -10.40 3.41 6.71
C ARG A 166 -9.25 2.41 6.76
N VAL A 167 -9.53 1.10 6.86
CA VAL A 167 -8.51 0.05 6.90
C VAL A 167 -8.33 -0.54 5.51
N THR A 168 -7.12 -0.48 4.95
CA THR A 168 -6.83 -1.01 3.60
C THR A 168 -6.07 -2.34 3.63
N MET A 169 -5.42 -2.62 4.74
CA MET A 169 -4.69 -3.85 5.02
C MET A 169 -4.68 -4.10 6.53
N ILE A 170 -4.40 -5.34 6.92
CA ILE A 170 -4.14 -5.72 8.31
C ILE A 170 -2.81 -6.46 8.28
N SER A 171 -1.85 -5.99 9.08
CA SER A 171 -0.54 -6.61 9.23
C SER A 171 -0.28 -6.98 10.70
N ASP A 172 0.67 -7.90 10.90
CA ASP A 172 1.18 -8.27 12.22
C ASP A 172 2.60 -8.83 12.09
N ASN A 173 3.31 -8.99 13.21
CA ASN A 173 4.61 -9.64 13.22
C ASN A 173 4.47 -11.12 12.88
N PHE A 174 5.09 -11.53 11.77
CA PHE A 174 5.08 -12.91 11.31
C PHE A 174 5.68 -13.89 12.32
N GLU A 175 6.66 -13.45 13.13
CA GLU A 175 7.29 -14.26 14.18
C GLU A 175 6.29 -14.73 15.26
N THR A 176 5.16 -14.03 15.41
CA THR A 176 4.07 -14.44 16.30
C THR A 176 3.44 -15.77 15.86
N TYR A 177 3.51 -16.08 14.56
CA TYR A 177 2.83 -17.21 13.94
C TYR A 177 3.79 -18.29 13.44
N SER A 178 5.07 -17.97 13.25
CA SER A 178 6.05 -18.89 12.70
C SER A 178 7.43 -18.68 13.29
N LYS A 179 8.18 -19.78 13.44
CA LYS A 179 9.61 -19.76 13.78
C LYS A 179 10.50 -19.74 12.53
N TRP A 180 9.91 -19.65 11.34
CA TRP A 180 10.67 -19.63 10.09
C TRP A 180 11.49 -18.35 9.99
N ASN A 181 12.78 -18.51 9.70
CA ASN A 181 13.75 -17.42 9.65
C ASN A 181 14.01 -16.90 8.23
N GLY A 182 13.13 -17.23 7.27
CA GLY A 182 13.28 -16.84 5.87
C GLY A 182 14.14 -17.79 5.02
N VAL A 183 14.63 -18.91 5.59
CA VAL A 183 15.46 -19.88 4.87
C VAL A 183 14.80 -21.26 4.87
N GLY A 184 14.80 -21.91 3.71
CA GLY A 184 14.20 -23.24 3.53
C GLY A 184 12.68 -23.19 3.54
N GLU A 185 12.06 -24.35 3.67
CA GLU A 185 10.60 -24.45 3.72
C GLU A 185 10.05 -23.90 5.03
N ILE A 186 8.90 -23.21 4.95
CA ILE A 186 8.11 -22.86 6.12
C ILE A 186 7.57 -24.18 6.67
N SER A 187 8.09 -24.63 7.82
CA SER A 187 7.57 -25.81 8.49
C SER A 187 6.12 -25.55 8.91
N ALA A 188 5.22 -26.46 8.51
CA ALA A 188 3.81 -26.45 8.90
C ALA A 188 3.61 -26.63 10.40
#